data_AF-A0A1G6YE86-F1
#
_entry.id   AF-A0A1G6YE86-F1
#
_cell.length_a   1.000
_cell.length_b   1.000
_cell.length_c   1.000
_cell.angle_alpha   90.00
_cell.angle_beta   90.00
_cell.angle_gamma   90.00
#
_symmetry.space_group_name_H-M   'P 1'
#
loop_
_entity.id
_entity.type
_entity.pdbx_description
1 polymer ?
#
loop_
_entity_poly.entity_id
_entity_poly.type
_entity_poly.pdbx_seq_one_letter_code
_entity_poly.pdbx_strand_id
1 'polypeptide(L)'
;MEPPASSPRYRTFTPVPPAERDHLHRDAVRVLVVGRSAAGEELLLFEDTDPGVPGVSWWMTPGGGVDPGETELEAAVRELAEETGITVTPDQLRGPVARREVVHGYSDQVIIQRESFWLLELDRFEVDVAGHTEEERLTIQQHRWWPLAGLGTTDAWIWPAEATELVRAGRAGGPVLDLGRPEESTVPVEVPTGYDALVLAGGRARRLGGASKPDVEVRGRRLLDHVLGALSGAGTTVVVGPESLVVPDGPRRTQERPPLGGPVAGLVAGLAELARDREPGALTVVLACDAPFVASALPRLLAAVRADPEADGAVLGDPGGRPQWLTGCYRTAALAGALTGDGRDRAVRDVVSGLRLATVPARGLEALDLDTWEDVAAVPE
;
A
#
# COMPACT_ATOMS: atom_id res chain seq x y z
N MET A 1 32.46 25.50 -10.63
CA MET A 1 31.42 24.87 -11.48
C MET A 1 30.57 24.05 -10.55
N GLU A 2 29.38 24.54 -10.25
CA GLU A 2 28.31 23.68 -9.76
C GLU A 2 28.14 22.52 -10.75
N PRO A 3 27.91 21.28 -10.29
CA PRO A 3 27.53 20.21 -11.18
C PRO A 3 26.21 20.59 -11.88
N PRO A 4 26.03 20.28 -13.17
CA PRO A 4 24.77 20.55 -13.85
C PRO A 4 23.62 19.85 -13.12
N ALA A 5 22.48 20.54 -13.03
CA ALA A 5 21.22 19.97 -12.57
C ALA A 5 21.00 18.63 -13.28
N SER A 6 20.85 17.56 -12.50
CA SER A 6 20.68 16.21 -13.05
C SER A 6 19.49 16.23 -14.01
N SER A 7 19.73 15.78 -15.26
CA SER A 7 18.68 15.35 -16.17
C SER A 7 17.68 14.46 -15.41
N PRO A 8 16.38 14.49 -15.74
CA PRO A 8 15.43 13.57 -15.12
C PRO A 8 15.97 12.16 -15.31
N ARG A 9 16.32 11.49 -14.21
CA ARG A 9 16.79 10.11 -14.29
C ARG A 9 15.61 9.30 -14.79
N TYR A 10 15.80 8.63 -15.92
CA TYR A 10 14.89 7.60 -16.42
C TYR A 10 14.57 6.62 -15.29
N ARG A 11 13.35 6.09 -15.28
CA ARG A 11 12.93 5.10 -14.29
C ARG A 11 13.92 3.94 -14.29
N THR A 12 14.49 3.64 -13.12
CA THR A 12 15.41 2.51 -12.98
C THR A 12 14.67 1.21 -12.71
N PHE A 13 13.41 1.32 -12.23
CA PHE A 13 12.57 0.21 -11.80
C PHE A 13 13.24 -0.68 -10.73
N THR A 14 14.36 -0.22 -10.19
CA THR A 14 15.18 -0.93 -9.23
C THR A 14 14.90 -0.32 -7.86
N PRO A 15 14.49 -1.10 -6.85
CA PRO A 15 14.21 -0.57 -5.53
C PRO A 15 15.39 0.19 -4.96
N VAL A 16 15.14 1.41 -4.49
CA VAL A 16 16.12 2.21 -3.75
C VAL A 16 15.62 2.47 -2.32
N PRO A 17 16.54 2.63 -1.34
CA PRO A 17 16.17 2.98 0.02
C PRO A 17 15.32 4.25 0.05
N PRO A 18 14.31 4.37 0.95
CA PRO A 18 13.42 5.53 0.99
C PRO A 18 14.15 6.88 1.07
N ALA A 19 15.26 6.96 1.80
CA ALA A 19 16.07 8.18 1.95
C ALA A 19 16.85 8.58 0.68
N GLU A 20 16.96 7.68 -0.30
CA GLU A 20 17.69 7.88 -1.55
C GLU A 20 16.77 8.05 -2.77
N ARG A 21 15.44 7.95 -2.58
CA ARG A 21 14.47 8.15 -3.66
C ARG A 21 14.49 9.60 -4.12
N ASP A 22 14.57 9.81 -5.43
CA ASP A 22 14.41 11.14 -6.02
C ASP A 22 12.94 11.59 -5.88
N HIS A 23 12.73 12.87 -5.55
CA HIS A 23 11.39 13.48 -5.45
C HIS A 23 11.13 14.34 -6.68
N LEU A 24 10.23 13.89 -7.54
CA LEU A 24 9.90 14.55 -8.80
C LEU A 24 8.56 15.27 -8.68
N HIS A 25 8.48 16.47 -9.23
CA HIS A 25 7.24 17.25 -9.30
C HIS A 25 6.80 17.40 -10.75
N ARG A 26 5.52 17.12 -11.03
CA ARG A 26 4.95 17.34 -12.37
C ARG A 26 3.48 17.72 -12.33
N ASP A 27 3.03 18.32 -13.42
CA ASP A 27 1.60 18.50 -13.72
C ASP A 27 1.13 17.34 -14.57
N ALA A 28 -0.13 16.94 -14.39
CA ALA A 28 -0.71 15.84 -15.13
C ALA A 28 -2.22 15.98 -15.26
N VAL A 29 -2.75 15.20 -16.19
CA VAL A 29 -4.18 15.10 -16.46
C VAL A 29 -4.63 13.67 -16.40
N ARG A 30 -5.85 13.47 -15.91
CA ARG A 30 -6.49 12.17 -15.80
C ARG A 30 -7.84 12.24 -16.46
N VAL A 31 -8.17 11.26 -17.30
CA VAL A 31 -9.43 11.23 -18.04
C VAL A 31 -10.30 10.07 -17.54
N LEU A 32 -11.47 10.42 -17.03
CA LEU A 32 -12.54 9.48 -16.69
C LEU A 32 -13.26 9.11 -17.99
N VAL A 33 -12.77 8.09 -18.69
CA VAL A 33 -13.35 7.64 -19.97
C VAL A 33 -14.50 6.67 -19.73
N VAL A 34 -15.72 7.17 -19.85
CA VAL A 34 -16.95 6.38 -19.70
C VAL A 34 -17.46 5.94 -21.07
N GLY A 35 -17.44 4.63 -21.30
CA GLY A 35 -17.93 3.97 -22.50
C GLY A 35 -19.31 3.36 -22.28
N ARG A 36 -20.22 3.57 -23.22
CA ARG A 36 -21.53 2.91 -23.25
C ARG A 36 -21.48 1.67 -24.13
N SER A 37 -21.97 0.55 -23.59
CA SER A 37 -22.12 -0.71 -24.32
C SER A 37 -23.49 -1.34 -24.05
N ALA A 38 -23.79 -2.46 -24.70
CA ALA A 38 -25.01 -3.22 -24.42
C ALA A 38 -25.07 -3.74 -22.96
N ALA A 39 -23.93 -3.83 -22.28
CA ALA A 39 -23.83 -4.26 -20.88
C ALA A 39 -24.06 -3.12 -19.87
N GLY A 40 -24.13 -1.86 -20.33
CA GLY A 40 -24.29 -0.68 -19.50
C GLY A 40 -23.14 0.31 -19.66
N GLU A 41 -22.89 1.09 -18.60
CA GLU A 41 -21.81 2.08 -18.55
C GLU A 41 -20.56 1.47 -17.89
N GLU A 42 -19.43 1.61 -18.57
CA GLU A 42 -18.14 1.07 -18.16
C GLU A 42 -17.09 2.19 -18.12
N LEU A 43 -16.19 2.18 -17.13
CA LEU A 43 -15.04 3.07 -17.04
C LEU A 43 -13.80 2.34 -17.58
N LEU A 44 -13.06 2.95 -18.50
CA LEU A 44 -11.77 2.41 -18.93
C LEU A 44 -10.71 2.66 -17.86
N LEU A 45 -10.04 1.60 -17.42
CA LEU A 45 -8.90 1.65 -16.51
C LEU A 45 -7.75 0.79 -17.05
N PHE A 46 -6.52 1.19 -16.73
CA PHE A 46 -5.29 0.46 -17.00
C PHE A 46 -4.73 -0.12 -15.71
N GLU A 47 -4.34 -1.40 -15.72
CA GLU A 47 -3.63 -2.02 -14.61
C GLU A 47 -2.13 -1.74 -14.76
N ASP A 48 -1.57 -1.03 -13.80
CA ASP A 48 -0.16 -0.69 -13.74
C ASP A 48 0.50 -1.40 -12.55
N THR A 49 1.82 -1.44 -12.56
CA THR A 49 2.63 -2.13 -11.56
C THR A 49 3.85 -1.30 -11.15
N ASP A 50 4.39 -1.63 -9.99
CA ASP A 50 5.70 -1.17 -9.57
C ASP A 50 6.64 -2.37 -9.70
N PRO A 51 7.47 -2.46 -10.76
CA PRO A 51 8.32 -3.63 -10.97
C PRO A 51 9.31 -3.89 -9.82
N GLY A 52 9.66 -2.87 -9.04
CA GLY A 52 10.50 -3.05 -7.86
C GLY A 52 9.75 -3.53 -6.62
N VAL A 53 8.41 -3.53 -6.65
CA VAL A 53 7.56 -4.26 -5.69
C VAL A 53 6.69 -5.23 -6.45
N PRO A 54 7.21 -6.42 -6.82
CA PRO A 54 6.43 -7.29 -7.67
C PRO A 54 5.05 -7.64 -7.09
N GLY A 55 4.11 -8.06 -7.93
CA GLY A 55 2.75 -8.42 -7.52
C GLY A 55 1.91 -7.32 -6.88
N VAL A 56 2.46 -6.12 -6.68
CA VAL A 56 1.66 -4.93 -6.42
C VAL A 56 1.21 -4.38 -7.76
N SER A 57 -0.11 -4.36 -7.95
CA SER A 57 -0.75 -3.68 -9.07
C SER A 57 -1.88 -2.78 -8.57
N TRP A 58 -2.22 -1.79 -9.39
CA TRP A 58 -3.37 -0.92 -9.18
C TRP A 58 -3.97 -0.56 -10.54
N TRP A 59 -5.23 -0.14 -10.52
CA TRP A 59 -5.95 0.31 -11.69
C TRP A 59 -6.00 1.82 -11.70
N MET A 60 -5.66 2.44 -12.81
CA MET A 60 -5.73 3.89 -12.96
C MET A 60 -6.47 4.33 -14.22
N THR A 61 -6.97 5.56 -14.18
CA THR A 61 -7.55 6.21 -15.35
C THR A 61 -6.48 6.54 -16.39
N PRO A 62 -6.82 6.53 -17.68
CA PRO A 62 -5.96 7.07 -18.74
C PRO A 62 -5.50 8.50 -18.42
N GLY A 63 -4.33 8.88 -18.96
CA GLY A 63 -3.78 10.23 -18.88
C GLY A 63 -2.36 10.26 -18.31
N GLY A 64 -1.63 11.32 -18.62
CA GLY A 64 -0.22 11.45 -18.27
C GLY A 64 0.20 12.89 -17.99
N GLY A 65 1.49 13.15 -18.21
CA GLY A 65 2.12 14.42 -17.86
C GLY A 65 1.68 15.56 -18.77
N VAL A 66 1.60 16.78 -18.23
CA VAL A 66 1.45 17.99 -19.04
C VAL A 66 2.84 18.49 -19.43
N ASP A 67 3.10 18.59 -20.73
CA ASP A 67 4.40 19.03 -21.22
C ASP A 67 4.59 20.56 -21.08
N PRO A 68 5.85 21.05 -21.03
CA PRO A 68 6.13 22.48 -20.98
C PRO A 68 5.49 23.25 -22.16
N GLY A 69 4.55 24.14 -21.84
CA GLY A 69 3.83 24.96 -22.83
C GLY A 69 2.54 24.34 -23.36
N GLU A 70 2.22 23.12 -22.94
CA GLU A 70 0.97 22.43 -23.25
C GLU A 70 -0.12 22.81 -22.23
N THR A 71 -1.38 22.90 -22.68
CA THR A 71 -2.53 23.05 -21.78
C THR A 71 -3.01 21.70 -21.24
N GLU A 72 -3.72 21.70 -20.11
CA GLU A 72 -4.33 20.46 -19.55
C GLU A 72 -5.21 19.72 -20.59
N LEU A 73 -5.97 20.47 -21.40
CA LEU A 73 -6.82 19.87 -22.44
C LEU A 73 -6.03 19.28 -23.61
N GLU A 74 -4.96 19.95 -24.05
CA GLU A 74 -4.08 19.42 -25.09
C GLU A 74 -3.40 18.14 -24.63
N ALA A 75 -2.88 18.12 -23.40
CA ALA A 75 -2.31 16.94 -22.78
C ALA A 75 -3.34 15.79 -22.72
N ALA A 76 -4.58 16.08 -22.28
CA ALA A 76 -5.60 15.04 -22.15
C ALA A 76 -5.97 14.41 -23.51
N VAL A 77 -6.03 15.22 -24.57
CA VAL A 77 -6.28 14.72 -25.93
C VAL A 77 -5.10 13.89 -26.45
N ARG A 78 -3.87 14.35 -26.24
CA ARG A 78 -2.65 13.66 -26.65
C ARG A 78 -2.53 12.30 -25.95
N GLU A 79 -2.62 12.27 -24.64
CA GLU A 79 -2.49 11.06 -23.81
C GLU A 79 -3.57 10.02 -24.16
N LEU A 80 -4.82 10.44 -24.40
CA LEU A 80 -5.87 9.53 -24.85
C LEU A 80 -5.52 8.87 -26.20
N ALA A 81 -4.95 9.62 -27.14
CA ALA A 81 -4.54 9.09 -28.42
C ALA A 81 -3.34 8.14 -28.29
N GLU A 82 -2.36 8.48 -27.45
CA GLU A 82 -1.15 7.68 -27.20
C GLU A 82 -1.46 6.37 -26.47
N GLU A 83 -2.27 6.42 -25.40
CA GLU A 83 -2.55 5.28 -24.54
C GLU A 83 -3.66 4.35 -25.05
N THR A 84 -4.61 4.89 -25.82
CA THR A 84 -5.83 4.16 -26.20
C THR A 84 -6.13 4.13 -27.70
N GLY A 85 -5.40 4.91 -28.50
CA GLY A 85 -5.64 5.07 -29.93
C GLY A 85 -6.87 5.92 -30.28
N ILE A 86 -7.62 6.41 -29.29
CA ILE A 86 -8.81 7.23 -29.56
C ILE A 86 -8.43 8.65 -29.95
N THR A 87 -9.05 9.16 -31.02
CA THR A 87 -8.97 10.58 -31.38
C THR A 87 -10.21 11.30 -30.88
N VAL A 88 -10.01 12.33 -30.05
CA VAL A 88 -11.08 13.21 -29.56
C VAL A 88 -10.70 14.67 -29.74
N THR A 89 -11.68 15.57 -29.70
CA THR A 89 -11.46 17.01 -29.69
C THR A 89 -11.64 17.59 -28.29
N PRO A 90 -10.97 18.72 -27.94
CA PRO A 90 -11.07 19.31 -26.61
C PRO A 90 -12.51 19.62 -26.14
N ASP A 91 -13.44 19.92 -27.04
CA ASP A 91 -14.85 20.19 -26.72
C ASP A 91 -15.64 18.94 -26.30
N GLN A 92 -15.11 17.74 -26.52
CA GLN A 92 -15.69 16.49 -26.01
C GLN A 92 -15.37 16.24 -24.53
N LEU A 93 -14.32 16.87 -24.01
CA LEU A 93 -13.88 16.73 -22.62
C LEU A 93 -14.64 17.71 -21.73
N ARG A 94 -15.28 17.20 -20.67
CA ARG A 94 -15.97 18.00 -19.66
C ARG A 94 -15.10 18.15 -18.43
N GLY A 95 -14.81 19.38 -18.03
CA GLY A 95 -14.04 19.60 -16.82
C GLY A 95 -13.32 20.94 -16.77
N PRO A 96 -12.33 21.05 -15.89
CA PRO A 96 -11.88 20.01 -14.96
C PRO A 96 -12.96 19.72 -13.92
N VAL A 97 -13.20 18.44 -13.65
CA VAL A 97 -14.16 17.93 -12.65
C VAL A 97 -13.59 18.10 -11.24
N ALA A 98 -12.30 17.83 -11.08
CA ALA A 98 -11.61 17.91 -9.80
C ALA A 98 -10.12 18.24 -10.00
N ARG A 99 -9.49 18.68 -8.92
CA ARG A 99 -8.04 18.83 -8.79
C ARG A 99 -7.53 18.23 -7.50
N ARG A 100 -6.27 17.80 -7.51
CA ARG A 100 -5.54 17.35 -6.31
C ARG A 100 -4.04 17.49 -6.49
N GLU A 101 -3.31 17.45 -5.38
CA GLU A 101 -1.87 17.17 -5.39
C GLU A 101 -1.65 15.79 -4.80
N VAL A 102 -1.41 14.78 -5.63
CA VAL A 102 -1.22 13.41 -5.15
C VAL A 102 0.27 13.09 -4.96
N VAL A 103 0.59 12.33 -3.93
CA VAL A 103 1.92 11.78 -3.72
C VAL A 103 1.91 10.29 -4.06
N HIS A 104 2.79 9.88 -4.97
CA HIS A 104 3.02 8.49 -5.36
C HIS A 104 4.42 8.06 -4.95
N GLY A 105 4.54 7.23 -3.92
CA GLY A 105 5.77 6.53 -3.57
C GLY A 105 5.88 5.23 -4.37
N TYR A 106 6.86 5.17 -5.27
CA TYR A 106 7.29 3.97 -5.97
C TYR A 106 8.61 3.45 -5.37
N SER A 107 8.94 2.19 -5.65
CA SER A 107 10.13 1.53 -5.14
C SER A 107 11.43 2.28 -5.48
N ASP A 108 11.48 2.94 -6.64
CA ASP A 108 12.63 3.64 -7.20
C ASP A 108 12.58 5.17 -7.02
N GLN A 109 11.41 5.76 -6.81
CA GLN A 109 11.24 7.23 -6.75
C GLN A 109 9.95 7.68 -6.04
N VAL A 110 9.83 8.97 -5.77
CA VAL A 110 8.59 9.62 -5.31
C VAL A 110 8.13 10.63 -6.36
N ILE A 111 6.90 10.53 -6.82
CA ILE A 111 6.28 11.51 -7.72
C ILE A 111 5.22 12.30 -6.95
N ILE A 112 5.35 13.63 -6.95
CA ILE A 112 4.34 14.56 -6.45
C ILE A 112 3.68 15.21 -7.67
N GLN A 113 2.41 14.90 -7.89
CA GLN A 113 1.72 15.24 -9.12
C GLN A 113 0.51 16.14 -8.83
N ARG A 114 0.45 17.29 -9.50
CA ARG A 114 -0.78 18.10 -9.52
C ARG A 114 -1.65 17.58 -10.66
N GLU A 115 -2.78 17.00 -10.31
CA GLU A 115 -3.69 16.37 -11.27
C GLU A 115 -4.94 17.21 -11.47
N SER A 116 -5.39 17.27 -12.73
CA SER A 116 -6.75 17.67 -13.08
C SER A 116 -7.50 16.50 -13.71
N PHE A 117 -8.76 16.32 -13.30
CA PHE A 117 -9.62 15.25 -13.80
C PHE A 117 -10.60 15.77 -14.83
N TRP A 118 -10.72 15.09 -15.96
CA TRP A 118 -11.64 15.43 -17.05
C TRP A 118 -12.55 14.24 -17.36
N LEU A 119 -13.81 14.50 -17.70
CA LEU A 119 -14.78 13.47 -18.04
C LEU A 119 -14.95 13.40 -19.56
N LEU A 120 -14.82 12.20 -20.11
CA LEU A 120 -15.12 11.89 -21.50
C LEU A 120 -16.21 10.81 -21.54
N GLU A 121 -17.32 11.08 -22.21
CA GLU A 121 -18.42 10.12 -22.36
C GLU A 121 -18.67 9.80 -23.83
N LEU A 122 -18.62 8.52 -24.19
CA LEU A 122 -18.80 8.05 -25.56
C LEU A 122 -19.35 6.61 -25.62
N ASP A 123 -19.51 6.08 -26.82
CA ASP A 123 -19.76 4.66 -27.01
C ASP A 123 -18.45 3.87 -26.87
N ARG A 124 -18.51 2.68 -26.27
CA ARG A 124 -17.32 1.85 -26.03
C ARG A 124 -16.60 1.55 -27.35
N PHE A 125 -15.27 1.61 -27.30
CA PHE A 125 -14.38 1.34 -28.43
C PHE A 125 -13.36 0.24 -28.10
N GLU A 126 -12.67 -0.24 -29.13
CA GLU A 126 -11.51 -1.11 -28.97
C GLU A 126 -10.28 -0.26 -28.67
N VAL A 127 -9.62 -0.52 -27.55
CA VAL A 127 -8.42 0.21 -27.12
C VAL A 127 -7.22 -0.31 -27.90
N ASP A 128 -6.50 0.59 -28.55
CA ASP A 128 -5.23 0.30 -29.21
C ASP A 128 -4.07 0.78 -28.34
N VAL A 129 -3.27 -0.17 -27.85
CA VAL A 129 -2.09 0.07 -26.99
C VAL A 129 -0.77 0.10 -27.78
N ALA A 130 -0.82 0.08 -29.12
CA ALA A 130 0.38 0.11 -29.94
C ALA A 130 1.24 1.37 -29.71
N GLY A 131 0.61 2.47 -29.26
CA GLY A 131 1.25 3.74 -28.93
C GLY A 131 2.07 3.74 -27.65
N HIS A 132 1.94 2.73 -26.78
CA HIS A 132 2.66 2.67 -25.49
C HIS A 132 4.16 2.70 -25.69
N THR A 133 4.82 3.55 -24.91
CA THR A 133 6.28 3.64 -24.78
C THR A 133 6.89 2.36 -24.23
N GLU A 134 8.21 2.22 -24.31
CA GLU A 134 8.90 1.06 -23.71
C GLU A 134 8.69 0.98 -22.19
N GLU A 135 8.69 2.13 -21.49
CA GLU A 135 8.44 2.20 -20.06
C GLU A 135 7.02 1.77 -19.69
N GLU A 136 6.01 2.27 -20.40
CA GLU A 136 4.61 1.88 -20.18
C GLU A 136 4.39 0.39 -20.43
N ARG A 137 5.02 -0.19 -21.46
CA ARG A 137 4.95 -1.63 -21.73
C ARG A 137 5.59 -2.49 -20.64
N LEU A 138 6.50 -1.92 -19.83
CA LEU A 138 7.09 -2.64 -18.71
C LEU A 138 6.15 -2.67 -17.51
N THR A 139 5.34 -1.63 -17.29
CA THR A 139 4.56 -1.49 -16.05
C THR A 139 3.08 -1.74 -16.24
N ILE A 140 2.50 -1.29 -17.36
CA ILE A 140 1.10 -1.50 -17.72
C ILE A 140 0.90 -2.95 -18.18
N GLN A 141 0.15 -3.72 -17.40
CA GLN A 141 -0.08 -5.14 -17.64
C GLN A 141 -1.26 -5.38 -18.57
N GLN A 142 -2.33 -4.60 -18.42
CA GLN A 142 -3.55 -4.74 -19.21
C GLN A 142 -4.44 -3.50 -19.09
N HIS A 143 -5.51 -3.45 -19.88
CA HIS A 143 -6.60 -2.50 -19.73
C HIS A 143 -7.92 -3.25 -19.63
N ARG A 144 -8.93 -2.60 -19.03
CA ARG A 144 -10.26 -3.18 -18.88
C ARG A 144 -11.33 -2.10 -18.85
N TRP A 145 -12.46 -2.42 -19.47
CA TRP A 145 -13.73 -1.73 -19.26
C TRP A 145 -14.39 -2.27 -17.99
N TRP A 146 -14.39 -1.46 -16.92
CA TRP A 146 -14.93 -1.82 -15.61
C TRP A 146 -16.38 -1.34 -15.48
N PRO A 147 -17.34 -2.19 -15.07
CA PRO A 147 -18.71 -1.74 -14.82
C PRO A 147 -18.75 -0.62 -13.79
N LEU A 148 -19.23 0.57 -14.18
CA LEU A 148 -19.20 1.76 -13.33
C LEU A 148 -19.96 1.55 -12.01
N ALA A 149 -21.05 0.79 -12.05
CA ALA A 149 -21.85 0.46 -10.88
C ALA A 149 -21.15 -0.46 -9.85
N GLY A 150 -20.11 -1.19 -10.27
CA GLY A 150 -19.39 -2.16 -9.43
C GLY A 150 -18.06 -1.65 -8.86
N LEU A 151 -17.58 -0.49 -9.32
CA LEU A 151 -16.28 0.05 -8.90
C LEU A 151 -16.22 0.38 -7.41
N GLY A 152 -17.30 0.91 -6.83
CA GLY A 152 -17.33 1.27 -5.40
C GLY A 152 -17.32 0.08 -4.43
N THR A 153 -17.42 -1.15 -4.93
CA THR A 153 -17.50 -2.38 -4.11
C THR A 153 -16.47 -3.44 -4.53
N THR A 154 -15.50 -3.07 -5.35
CA THR A 154 -14.44 -3.99 -5.79
C THR A 154 -13.30 -4.02 -4.77
N ASP A 155 -12.63 -5.16 -4.67
CA ASP A 155 -11.39 -5.31 -3.89
C ASP A 155 -10.15 -4.85 -4.69
N ALA A 156 -10.32 -4.51 -5.98
CA ALA A 156 -9.25 -3.97 -6.80
C ALA A 156 -8.82 -2.58 -6.31
N TRP A 157 -7.51 -2.35 -6.25
CA TRP A 157 -6.97 -1.07 -5.85
C TRP A 157 -7.07 -0.06 -7.00
N ILE A 158 -7.94 0.94 -6.89
CA ILE A 158 -8.20 1.91 -7.96
C ILE A 158 -7.71 3.31 -7.54
N TRP A 159 -7.00 3.98 -8.43
CA TRP A 159 -6.56 5.37 -8.34
C TRP A 159 -7.19 6.21 -9.46
N PRO A 160 -7.91 7.31 -9.16
CA PRO A 160 -8.28 7.75 -7.82
C PRO A 160 -9.34 6.85 -7.18
N ALA A 161 -9.34 6.75 -5.85
CA ALA A 161 -10.36 5.99 -5.11
C ALA A 161 -11.78 6.57 -5.33
N GLU A 162 -11.89 7.86 -5.64
CA GLU A 162 -13.11 8.61 -5.89
C GLU A 162 -13.62 8.50 -7.34
N ALA A 163 -13.11 7.57 -8.17
CA ALA A 163 -13.42 7.51 -9.60
C ALA A 163 -14.94 7.54 -9.91
N THR A 164 -15.76 6.85 -9.12
CA THR A 164 -17.22 6.83 -9.32
C THR A 164 -17.87 8.17 -8.97
N GLU A 165 -17.45 8.78 -7.87
CA GLU A 165 -17.90 10.09 -7.39
C GLU A 165 -17.53 11.19 -8.39
N LEU A 166 -16.33 11.11 -8.97
CA LEU A 166 -15.86 12.04 -9.98
C LEU A 166 -16.69 11.96 -11.26
N VAL A 167 -17.02 10.76 -11.75
CA VAL A 167 -17.93 10.62 -12.91
C VAL A 167 -19.29 11.28 -12.62
N ARG A 168 -19.86 11.06 -11.42
CA ARG A 168 -21.13 11.69 -11.02
C ARG A 168 -21.01 13.22 -10.96
N ALA A 169 -19.91 13.74 -10.41
CA ALA A 169 -19.66 15.18 -10.31
C ALA A 169 -19.51 15.83 -11.69
N GLY A 170 -18.78 15.20 -12.61
CA GLY A 170 -18.61 15.68 -13.98
C GLY A 170 -19.92 15.76 -14.75
N ARG A 171 -20.81 14.78 -14.55
CA ARG A 171 -22.17 14.78 -15.13
C ARG A 171 -23.07 15.88 -14.55
N ALA A 172 -22.94 16.15 -13.25
CA ALA A 172 -23.73 17.18 -12.58
C ALA A 172 -23.37 18.61 -13.01
N GLY A 173 -22.16 18.84 -13.53
CA GLY A 173 -21.73 20.15 -14.02
C GLY A 173 -21.56 21.21 -12.92
N GLY A 174 -20.99 20.81 -11.78
CA GLY A 174 -20.80 21.65 -10.59
C GLY A 174 -19.45 22.38 -10.52
N PRO A 175 -19.12 22.97 -9.35
CA PRO A 175 -17.79 23.53 -9.11
C PRO A 175 -16.70 22.43 -9.17
N VAL A 176 -15.48 22.83 -9.53
CA VAL A 176 -14.31 21.95 -9.51
C VAL A 176 -14.07 21.47 -8.07
N LEU A 177 -14.03 20.16 -7.86
CA LEU A 177 -13.77 19.58 -6.55
C LEU A 177 -12.28 19.70 -6.18
N ASP A 178 -12.00 19.97 -4.91
CA ASP A 178 -10.65 19.87 -4.34
C ASP A 178 -10.57 18.55 -3.54
N LEU A 179 -9.76 17.61 -4.03
CA LEU A 179 -9.55 16.32 -3.35
C LEU A 179 -8.37 16.37 -2.37
N GLY A 180 -7.76 17.54 -2.18
CA GLY A 180 -6.65 17.75 -1.27
C GLY A 180 -5.37 17.06 -1.72
N ARG A 181 -4.70 16.41 -0.75
CA ARG A 181 -3.36 15.85 -0.93
C ARG A 181 -3.25 14.37 -0.53
N PRO A 182 -3.88 13.44 -1.28
CA PRO A 182 -3.84 12.02 -0.93
C PRO A 182 -2.46 11.39 -1.20
N GLU A 183 -2.20 10.28 -0.51
CA GLU A 183 -1.07 9.39 -0.79
C GLU A 183 -1.57 8.10 -1.45
N GLU A 184 -1.09 7.88 -2.66
CA GLU A 184 -1.37 6.74 -3.53
C GLU A 184 -0.02 6.10 -3.90
N SER A 185 0.52 5.33 -2.96
CA SER A 185 1.89 4.81 -3.04
C SER A 185 1.92 3.28 -2.93
N THR A 186 2.76 2.63 -3.71
CA THR A 186 3.10 1.20 -3.57
C THR A 186 4.05 0.95 -2.41
N VAL A 187 4.83 1.96 -2.02
CA VAL A 187 5.73 1.95 -0.85
C VAL A 187 5.57 3.25 -0.05
N PRO A 188 5.82 3.25 1.27
CA PRO A 188 5.81 4.49 2.04
C PRO A 188 6.77 5.53 1.45
N VAL A 189 6.28 6.77 1.29
CA VAL A 189 7.10 7.91 0.84
C VAL A 189 8.20 8.23 1.84
N GLU A 190 7.82 8.32 3.12
CA GLU A 190 8.74 8.50 4.23
C GLU A 190 8.80 7.23 5.07
N VAL A 191 9.97 6.97 5.68
CA VAL A 191 10.10 5.91 6.68
C VAL A 191 9.28 6.32 7.90
N PRO A 192 8.22 5.58 8.28
CA PRO A 192 7.43 5.96 9.44
C PRO A 192 8.26 5.83 10.71
N THR A 193 8.16 6.81 11.61
CA THR A 193 8.87 6.84 12.89
C THR A 193 7.93 7.10 14.07
N GLY A 194 8.46 7.04 15.30
CA GLY A 194 7.72 7.36 16.52
C GLY A 194 6.91 6.20 17.10
N TYR A 195 7.40 4.97 16.90
CA TYR A 195 6.86 3.74 17.48
C TYR A 195 8.01 2.77 17.80
N ASP A 196 7.74 1.80 18.68
CA ASP A 196 8.54 0.58 18.82
C ASP A 196 7.82 -0.58 18.12
N ALA A 197 8.52 -1.69 17.85
CA ALA A 197 7.98 -2.79 17.06
C ALA A 197 8.17 -4.17 17.70
N LEU A 198 7.16 -5.01 17.56
CA LEU A 198 7.17 -6.43 17.89
C LEU A 198 6.91 -7.26 16.63
N VAL A 199 7.81 -8.20 16.33
CA VAL A 199 7.64 -9.17 15.25
C VAL A 199 7.45 -10.55 15.84
N LEU A 200 6.28 -11.15 15.64
CA LEU A 200 6.03 -12.54 16.02
C LEU A 200 6.54 -13.47 14.93
N ALA A 201 7.70 -14.08 15.17
CA ALA A 201 8.38 -15.03 14.29
C ALA A 201 8.32 -16.47 14.83
N GLY A 202 7.35 -16.76 15.69
CA GLY A 202 7.12 -18.07 16.30
C GLY A 202 5.94 -18.81 15.70
N GLY A 203 6.04 -20.13 15.58
CA GLY A 203 4.95 -20.97 15.07
C GLY A 203 5.44 -22.38 14.74
N ARG A 204 4.52 -23.33 14.56
CA ARG A 204 4.89 -24.71 14.21
C ARG A 204 5.07 -24.95 12.71
N ALA A 205 4.74 -23.96 11.86
CA ALA A 205 4.86 -24.01 10.40
C ALA A 205 4.42 -25.35 9.77
N ARG A 206 3.37 -25.97 10.33
CA ARG A 206 2.97 -27.36 10.00
C ARG A 206 2.61 -27.52 8.52
N ARG A 207 2.08 -26.45 7.91
CA ARG A 207 1.64 -26.40 6.51
C ARG A 207 2.79 -26.14 5.53
N LEU A 208 3.97 -25.76 6.02
CA LEU A 208 5.19 -25.54 5.24
C LEU A 208 6.16 -26.72 5.35
N GLY A 209 5.66 -27.93 5.63
CA GLY A 209 6.48 -29.13 5.74
C GLY A 209 7.50 -29.12 6.89
N GLY A 210 7.29 -28.26 7.91
CA GLY A 210 8.22 -28.09 9.03
C GLY A 210 9.38 -27.12 8.77
N ALA A 211 9.38 -26.43 7.62
CA ALA A 211 10.31 -25.32 7.38
C ALA A 211 10.11 -24.20 8.41
N SER A 212 11.19 -23.50 8.75
CA SER A 212 11.11 -22.29 9.57
C SER A 212 10.42 -21.19 8.77
N LYS A 213 9.17 -20.85 9.11
CA LYS A 213 8.38 -19.82 8.44
C LYS A 213 9.12 -18.49 8.25
N PRO A 214 9.77 -17.89 9.28
CA PRO A 214 10.50 -16.65 9.09
C PRO A 214 11.68 -16.76 8.11
N ASP A 215 12.21 -17.96 7.86
CA ASP A 215 13.31 -18.21 6.93
C ASP A 215 12.83 -18.64 5.53
N VAL A 216 11.51 -18.73 5.29
CA VAL A 216 10.99 -18.93 3.94
C VAL A 216 11.38 -17.73 3.09
N GLU A 217 11.86 -17.99 1.88
CA GLU A 217 12.28 -16.94 0.95
C GLU A 217 11.17 -16.61 -0.03
N VAL A 218 10.96 -15.32 -0.23
CA VAL A 218 10.10 -14.73 -1.25
C VAL A 218 10.88 -13.59 -1.87
N ARG A 219 10.96 -13.54 -3.21
CA ARG A 219 11.76 -12.52 -3.93
C ARG A 219 13.20 -12.42 -3.45
N GLY A 220 13.83 -13.57 -3.24
CA GLY A 220 15.24 -13.68 -2.83
C GLY A 220 15.55 -13.14 -1.43
N ARG A 221 14.55 -12.87 -0.59
CA ARG A 221 14.73 -12.46 0.81
C ARG A 221 13.83 -13.25 1.74
N ARG A 222 14.27 -13.48 2.97
CA ARG A 222 13.48 -14.18 3.99
C ARG A 222 12.26 -13.36 4.38
N LEU A 223 11.14 -14.00 4.72
CA LEU A 223 9.92 -13.31 5.18
C LEU A 223 10.22 -12.36 6.35
N LEU A 224 11.06 -12.80 7.30
CA LEU A 224 11.50 -11.96 8.40
C LEU A 224 12.20 -10.68 7.93
N ASP A 225 13.06 -10.76 6.92
CA ASP A 225 13.84 -9.63 6.44
C ASP A 225 12.96 -8.59 5.72
N HIS A 226 11.89 -9.02 5.03
CA HIS A 226 10.88 -8.11 4.48
C HIS A 226 10.18 -7.30 5.57
N VAL A 227 9.70 -8.00 6.62
CA VAL A 227 9.01 -7.37 7.75
C VAL A 227 9.95 -6.43 8.52
N LEU A 228 11.20 -6.83 8.75
CA LEU A 228 12.18 -5.97 9.41
C LEU A 228 12.54 -4.74 8.57
N GLY A 229 12.60 -4.86 7.24
CA GLY A 229 12.78 -3.72 6.34
C GLY A 229 11.66 -2.69 6.47
N ALA A 230 10.40 -3.15 6.57
CA ALA A 230 9.24 -2.30 6.80
C ALA A 230 9.31 -1.52 8.13
N LEU A 231 9.96 -2.10 9.15
CA LEU A 231 10.10 -1.55 10.49
C LEU A 231 11.40 -0.75 10.71
N SER A 232 12.09 -0.35 9.65
CA SER A 232 13.38 0.35 9.72
C SER A 232 13.34 1.68 10.49
N GLY A 233 12.16 2.32 10.63
CA GLY A 233 11.97 3.54 11.41
C GLY A 233 11.55 3.34 12.86
N ALA A 234 11.44 2.10 13.34
CA ALA A 234 11.12 1.80 14.72
C ALA A 234 12.26 2.26 15.66
N GLY A 235 11.91 2.79 16.84
CA GLY A 235 12.88 3.16 17.86
C GLY A 235 13.58 1.94 18.46
N THR A 236 12.85 0.85 18.67
CA THR A 236 13.37 -0.47 19.03
C THR A 236 12.49 -1.54 18.43
N THR A 237 13.11 -2.54 17.80
CA THR A 237 12.42 -3.71 17.24
C THR A 237 12.79 -4.95 18.04
N VAL A 238 11.79 -5.72 18.47
CA VAL A 238 11.97 -7.03 19.13
C VAL A 238 11.35 -8.11 18.26
N VAL A 239 12.15 -9.12 17.92
CA VAL A 239 11.70 -10.35 17.27
C VAL A 239 11.44 -11.40 18.33
N VAL A 240 10.23 -11.93 18.36
CA VAL A 240 9.82 -13.01 19.26
C VAL A 240 9.85 -14.32 18.50
N GLY A 241 10.84 -15.16 18.79
CA GLY A 241 11.08 -16.40 18.05
C GLY A 241 12.05 -17.32 18.78
N PRO A 242 12.26 -18.55 18.28
CA PRO A 242 13.14 -19.51 18.93
C PRO A 242 14.59 -19.02 18.99
N GLU A 243 15.34 -19.48 20.00
CA GLU A 243 16.77 -19.15 20.14
C GLU A 243 17.64 -19.58 18.93
N SER A 244 17.15 -20.50 18.10
CA SER A 244 17.77 -20.92 16.84
C SER A 244 17.53 -19.96 15.67
N LEU A 245 16.57 -19.04 15.76
CA LEU A 245 16.27 -18.09 14.70
C LEU A 245 17.39 -17.06 14.57
N VAL A 246 17.91 -16.92 13.34
CA VAL A 246 18.92 -15.93 12.98
C VAL A 246 18.23 -14.60 12.68
N VAL A 247 18.44 -13.63 13.56
CA VAL A 247 17.94 -12.25 13.43
C VAL A 247 19.13 -11.37 13.01
N PRO A 248 18.99 -10.47 12.01
CA PRO A 248 20.06 -9.56 11.61
C PRO A 248 20.44 -8.58 12.73
N ASP A 249 21.54 -7.86 12.56
CA ASP A 249 21.97 -6.84 13.51
C ASP A 249 20.93 -5.71 13.63
N GLY A 250 20.72 -5.22 14.85
CA GLY A 250 19.78 -4.14 15.17
C GLY A 250 18.61 -4.59 16.04
N PRO A 251 17.70 -5.44 15.55
CA PRO A 251 16.60 -5.96 16.35
C PRO A 251 17.06 -6.82 17.53
N ARG A 252 16.38 -6.69 18.67
CA ARG A 252 16.53 -7.60 19.81
C ARG A 252 15.76 -8.88 19.54
N ARG A 253 16.16 -9.98 20.18
CA ARG A 253 15.45 -11.26 20.10
C ARG A 253 15.03 -11.73 21.49
N THR A 254 13.79 -12.18 21.62
CA THR A 254 13.28 -12.84 22.82
C THR A 254 12.46 -14.07 22.45
N GLN A 255 12.09 -14.86 23.47
CA GLN A 255 11.21 -16.00 23.34
C GLN A 255 10.34 -16.12 24.59
N GLU A 256 9.06 -16.46 24.40
CA GLU A 256 8.18 -16.76 25.52
C GLU A 256 8.65 -17.99 26.30
N ARG A 257 8.42 -17.97 27.63
CA ARG A 257 8.84 -19.05 28.53
C ARG A 257 7.64 -19.60 29.32
N PRO A 258 7.33 -20.91 29.22
CA PRO A 258 7.98 -21.91 28.35
C PRO A 258 7.62 -21.72 26.86
N PRO A 259 8.48 -22.16 25.92
CA PRO A 259 8.25 -22.01 24.48
C PRO A 259 6.90 -22.57 24.00
N LEU A 260 6.48 -22.10 22.82
CA LEU A 260 5.25 -22.50 22.15
C LEU A 260 3.99 -22.15 22.98
N GLY A 261 4.01 -20.96 23.60
CA GLY A 261 2.89 -20.45 24.40
C GLY A 261 1.79 -19.78 23.58
N GLY A 262 1.98 -19.63 22.27
CA GLY A 262 1.05 -18.94 21.38
C GLY A 262 1.36 -17.44 21.22
N PRO A 263 0.62 -16.73 20.35
CA PRO A 263 0.92 -15.36 19.97
C PRO A 263 0.82 -14.38 21.16
N VAL A 264 -0.14 -14.59 22.07
CA VAL A 264 -0.32 -13.71 23.24
C VAL A 264 0.87 -13.82 24.22
N ALA A 265 1.33 -15.03 24.52
CA ALA A 265 2.56 -15.23 25.31
C ALA A 265 3.78 -14.59 24.62
N GLY A 266 3.83 -14.65 23.29
CA GLY A 266 4.84 -13.97 22.50
C GLY A 266 4.79 -12.45 22.66
N LEU A 267 3.60 -11.84 22.61
CA LEU A 267 3.43 -10.39 22.85
C LEU A 267 3.85 -9.98 24.26
N VAL A 268 3.51 -10.77 25.28
CA VAL A 268 3.96 -10.54 26.67
C VAL A 268 5.48 -10.54 26.75
N ALA A 269 6.14 -11.55 26.18
CA ALA A 269 7.59 -11.64 26.17
C ALA A 269 8.24 -10.48 25.36
N GLY A 270 7.64 -10.11 24.24
CA GLY A 270 8.06 -9.00 23.39
C GLY A 270 8.01 -7.66 24.10
N LEU A 271 6.88 -7.33 24.74
CA LEU A 271 6.73 -6.08 25.50
C LEU A 271 7.69 -6.02 26.70
N ALA A 272 7.90 -7.13 27.40
CA ALA A 272 8.87 -7.19 28.48
C ALA A 272 10.30 -6.90 27.99
N GLU A 273 10.66 -7.39 26.80
CA GLU A 273 11.97 -7.12 26.20
C GLU A 273 12.10 -5.67 25.69
N LEU A 274 11.03 -5.08 25.15
CA LEU A 274 10.99 -3.64 24.81
C LEU A 274 11.23 -2.77 26.06
N ALA A 275 10.68 -3.18 27.20
CA ALA A 275 10.77 -2.46 28.46
C ALA A 275 12.05 -2.74 29.27
N ARG A 276 12.95 -3.63 28.81
CA ARG A 276 14.06 -4.16 29.60
C ARG A 276 15.02 -3.09 30.14
N ASP A 277 15.29 -2.05 29.34
CA ASP A 277 16.29 -1.01 29.65
C ASP A 277 15.79 0.42 29.39
N ARG A 278 14.51 0.58 29.07
CA ARG A 278 13.88 1.87 28.75
C ARG A 278 12.38 1.77 28.89
N GLU A 279 11.73 2.92 29.01
CA GLU A 279 10.29 3.01 28.76
C GLU A 279 10.04 2.80 27.25
N PRO A 280 9.12 1.88 26.89
CA PRO A 280 8.67 1.74 25.52
C PRO A 280 8.00 3.03 25.00
N GLY A 281 8.05 3.25 23.69
CA GLY A 281 7.37 4.35 23.02
C GLY A 281 5.85 4.29 23.22
N ALA A 282 5.17 5.42 22.98
CA ALA A 282 3.71 5.52 23.14
C ALA A 282 2.91 4.59 22.20
N LEU A 283 3.51 4.21 21.07
CA LEU A 283 2.94 3.30 20.07
C LEU A 283 3.84 2.08 19.90
N THR A 284 3.19 0.91 19.78
CA THR A 284 3.84 -0.36 19.44
C THR A 284 3.19 -0.92 18.17
N VAL A 285 3.99 -1.10 17.12
CA VAL A 285 3.58 -1.84 15.92
C VAL A 285 3.79 -3.33 16.17
N VAL A 286 2.77 -4.14 15.90
CA VAL A 286 2.79 -5.59 16.03
C VAL A 286 2.61 -6.19 14.64
N LEU A 287 3.59 -6.97 14.20
CA LEU A 287 3.58 -7.69 12.92
C LEU A 287 3.83 -9.19 13.13
N ALA A 288 3.10 -10.03 12.42
CA ALA A 288 3.50 -11.42 12.23
C ALA A 288 4.56 -11.50 11.12
N CYS A 289 5.47 -12.48 11.20
CA CYS A 289 6.58 -12.61 10.25
C CYS A 289 6.15 -13.02 8.84
N ASP A 290 4.87 -13.33 8.63
CA ASP A 290 4.28 -13.89 7.42
C ASP A 290 3.48 -12.89 6.57
N ALA A 291 3.52 -11.61 6.94
CA ALA A 291 2.96 -10.48 6.20
C ALA A 291 4.08 -9.64 5.55
N PRO A 292 4.80 -10.16 4.54
CA PRO A 292 5.97 -9.48 3.96
C PRO A 292 5.64 -8.19 3.21
N PHE A 293 4.37 -7.95 2.86
CA PHE A 293 3.92 -6.80 2.08
C PHE A 293 3.29 -5.68 2.91
N VAL A 294 3.41 -5.73 4.24
CA VAL A 294 2.75 -4.77 5.15
C VAL A 294 3.35 -3.35 5.13
N ALA A 295 4.53 -3.15 4.52
CA ALA A 295 5.26 -1.88 4.57
C ALA A 295 4.39 -0.66 4.20
N SER A 296 3.63 -0.74 3.09
CA SER A 296 2.75 0.33 2.61
C SER A 296 1.53 0.60 3.52
N ALA A 297 1.18 -0.33 4.39
CA ALA A 297 0.09 -0.15 5.35
C ALA A 297 0.52 0.62 6.61
N LEU A 298 1.80 0.58 6.99
CA LEU A 298 2.30 1.17 8.23
C LEU A 298 1.98 2.67 8.39
N PRO A 299 2.18 3.55 7.39
CA PRO A 299 1.80 4.96 7.51
C PRO A 299 0.32 5.15 7.83
N ARG A 300 -0.56 4.38 7.18
CA ARG A 300 -2.02 4.48 7.37
C ARG A 300 -2.46 3.95 8.73
N LEU A 301 -1.85 2.86 9.22
CA LEU A 301 -2.08 2.35 10.57
C LEU A 301 -1.67 3.39 11.62
N LEU A 302 -0.48 3.99 11.49
CA LEU A 302 -0.01 5.03 12.41
C LEU A 302 -0.88 6.29 12.36
N ALA A 303 -1.27 6.72 11.16
CA ALA A 303 -2.15 7.87 10.98
C ALA A 303 -3.52 7.65 11.62
N ALA A 304 -4.11 6.46 11.47
CA ALA A 304 -5.41 6.13 12.07
C ALA A 304 -5.37 6.24 13.61
N VAL A 305 -4.32 5.73 14.26
CA VAL A 305 -4.16 5.84 15.73
C VAL A 305 -3.88 7.28 16.17
N ARG A 306 -3.18 8.07 15.36
CA ARG A 306 -2.88 9.48 15.68
C ARG A 306 -4.08 10.40 15.49
N ALA A 307 -4.94 10.10 14.53
CA ALA A 307 -6.13 10.89 14.22
C ALA A 307 -7.22 10.78 15.31
N ASP A 308 -7.29 9.64 16.00
CA ASP A 308 -8.23 9.41 17.09
C ASP A 308 -7.50 9.21 18.43
N PRO A 309 -7.43 10.25 19.29
CA PRO A 309 -6.82 10.16 20.63
C PRO A 309 -7.43 9.06 21.51
N GLU A 310 -8.68 8.71 21.24
CA GLU A 310 -9.44 7.71 21.97
C GLU A 310 -9.14 6.29 21.44
N ALA A 311 -8.82 6.10 20.16
CA ALA A 311 -8.50 4.77 19.64
C ALA A 311 -7.33 4.11 20.42
N ASP A 312 -7.54 2.87 20.88
CA ASP A 312 -6.50 2.07 21.53
C ASP A 312 -5.49 1.52 20.51
N GLY A 313 -5.85 1.52 19.23
CA GLY A 313 -5.02 1.05 18.14
C GLY A 313 -5.76 1.05 16.80
N ALA A 314 -5.04 0.62 15.77
CA ALA A 314 -5.55 0.40 14.43
C ALA A 314 -4.96 -0.90 13.89
N VAL A 315 -5.78 -1.69 13.22
CA VAL A 315 -5.38 -2.98 12.63
C VAL A 315 -5.73 -3.00 11.15
N LEU A 316 -4.96 -3.74 10.38
CA LEU A 316 -5.26 -3.98 8.98
C LEU A 316 -6.53 -4.85 8.88
N GLY A 317 -7.42 -4.54 7.94
CA GLY A 317 -8.55 -5.38 7.58
C GLY A 317 -8.27 -6.10 6.27
N ASP A 318 -8.53 -7.40 6.19
CA ASP A 318 -8.54 -8.13 4.91
C ASP A 318 -9.60 -7.56 3.96
N PRO A 319 -9.64 -7.96 2.67
CA PRO A 319 -10.67 -7.48 1.74
C PRO A 319 -12.11 -7.72 2.21
N GLY A 320 -12.35 -8.76 3.02
CA GLY A 320 -13.63 -9.02 3.66
C GLY A 320 -13.91 -8.17 4.91
N GLY A 321 -13.04 -7.21 5.24
CA GLY A 321 -13.11 -6.35 6.41
C GLY A 321 -12.76 -7.05 7.72
N ARG A 322 -12.21 -8.28 7.68
CA ARG A 322 -11.84 -9.00 8.90
C ARG A 322 -10.52 -8.43 9.44
N PRO A 323 -10.48 -8.06 10.72
CA PRO A 323 -9.29 -7.50 11.34
C PRO A 323 -8.16 -8.53 11.51
N GLN A 324 -6.97 -8.14 11.06
CA GLN A 324 -5.71 -8.84 11.23
C GLN A 324 -5.00 -8.30 12.48
N TRP A 325 -5.31 -8.89 13.65
CA TRP A 325 -4.84 -8.38 14.95
C TRP A 325 -3.32 -8.37 15.12
N LEU A 326 -2.61 -9.23 14.39
CA LEU A 326 -1.15 -9.27 14.39
C LEU A 326 -0.53 -8.42 13.29
N THR A 327 -1.31 -7.55 12.65
CA THR A 327 -0.89 -6.62 11.60
C THR A 327 -1.47 -5.24 11.94
N GLY A 328 -0.90 -4.59 12.95
CA GLY A 328 -1.49 -3.38 13.51
C GLY A 328 -0.56 -2.51 14.34
N CYS A 329 -1.04 -1.31 14.67
CA CYS A 329 -0.41 -0.36 15.55
C CYS A 329 -1.28 -0.16 16.79
N TYR A 330 -0.71 -0.26 17.97
CA TYR A 330 -1.43 -0.13 19.24
C TYR A 330 -0.82 0.97 20.09
N ARG A 331 -1.65 1.65 20.89
CA ARG A 331 -1.15 2.40 22.04
C ARG A 331 -0.52 1.39 22.99
N THR A 332 0.76 1.59 23.29
CA THR A 332 1.54 0.63 24.06
C THR A 332 0.92 0.35 25.43
N ALA A 333 0.41 1.40 26.10
CA ALA A 333 -0.26 1.27 27.39
C ALA A 333 -1.55 0.42 27.31
N ALA A 334 -2.35 0.58 26.26
CA ALA A 334 -3.58 -0.18 26.07
C ALA A 334 -3.28 -1.66 25.76
N LEU A 335 -2.31 -1.92 24.87
CA LEU A 335 -1.85 -3.27 24.56
C LEU A 335 -1.28 -3.97 25.80
N ALA A 336 -0.40 -3.30 26.54
CA ALA A 336 0.17 -3.83 27.78
C ALA A 336 -0.90 -4.10 28.84
N GLY A 337 -1.88 -3.20 29.00
CA GLY A 337 -2.99 -3.38 29.95
C GLY A 337 -3.92 -4.55 29.60
N ALA A 338 -4.11 -4.85 28.31
CA ALA A 338 -4.89 -5.99 27.86
C ALA A 338 -4.15 -7.34 28.05
N LEU A 339 -2.82 -7.32 27.99
CA LEU A 339 -1.96 -8.49 28.13
C LEU A 339 -1.73 -8.85 29.61
N THR A 340 -2.71 -9.52 30.20
CA THR A 340 -2.65 -9.99 31.60
C THR A 340 -2.07 -11.40 31.75
N GLY A 341 -1.27 -11.61 32.80
CA GLY A 341 -0.66 -12.91 33.12
C GLY A 341 0.49 -13.27 32.18
N ASP A 342 0.73 -14.58 31.98
CA ASP A 342 1.78 -15.09 31.09
C ASP A 342 1.33 -15.23 29.62
N GLY A 343 0.05 -14.96 29.34
CA GLY A 343 -0.49 -14.99 27.98
C GLY A 343 -0.61 -16.37 27.35
N ARG A 344 -0.34 -17.45 28.10
CA ARG A 344 -0.20 -18.79 27.53
C ARG A 344 -1.52 -19.36 27.02
N ASP A 345 -1.48 -19.96 25.83
CA ASP A 345 -2.59 -20.65 25.16
C ASP A 345 -3.84 -19.75 24.97
N ARG A 346 -3.65 -18.42 24.98
CA ARG A 346 -4.70 -17.42 24.73
C ARG A 346 -4.72 -17.00 23.27
N ALA A 347 -5.92 -16.74 22.75
CA ALA A 347 -6.10 -16.16 21.42
C ALA A 347 -5.92 -14.64 21.47
N VAL A 348 -5.29 -14.07 20.44
CA VAL A 348 -5.11 -12.61 20.31
C VAL A 348 -6.45 -11.90 20.34
N ARG A 349 -7.45 -12.46 19.64
CA ARG A 349 -8.83 -11.96 19.61
C ARG A 349 -9.40 -11.69 21.00
N ASP A 350 -9.18 -12.59 21.96
CA ASP A 350 -9.76 -12.48 23.31
C ASP A 350 -9.10 -11.37 24.13
N VAL A 351 -7.84 -11.04 23.80
CA VAL A 351 -7.09 -9.95 24.43
C VAL A 351 -7.54 -8.62 23.85
N VAL A 352 -7.62 -8.53 22.52
CA VAL A 352 -7.84 -7.25 21.83
C VAL A 352 -9.32 -6.92 21.64
N SER A 353 -10.25 -7.83 21.90
CA SER A 353 -11.70 -7.57 21.77
C SER A 353 -12.22 -6.49 22.72
N GLY A 354 -11.49 -6.21 23.81
CA GLY A 354 -11.81 -5.12 24.74
C GLY A 354 -11.23 -3.76 24.34
N LEU A 355 -10.41 -3.71 23.28
CA LEU A 355 -9.79 -2.49 22.79
C LEU A 355 -10.66 -1.83 21.73
N ARG A 356 -10.68 -0.50 21.73
CA ARG A 356 -11.28 0.30 20.65
C ARG A 356 -10.31 0.41 19.48
N LEU A 357 -10.46 -0.48 18.51
CA LEU A 357 -9.57 -0.57 17.36
C LEU A 357 -10.22 -0.04 16.08
N ALA A 358 -9.52 0.87 15.39
CA ALA A 358 -9.86 1.23 14.02
C ALA A 358 -9.47 0.10 13.07
N THR A 359 -10.29 -0.19 12.07
CA THR A 359 -9.94 -1.13 11.00
C THR A 359 -9.54 -0.35 9.75
N VAL A 360 -8.31 -0.52 9.31
CA VAL A 360 -7.75 0.11 8.11
C VAL A 360 -7.81 -0.89 6.97
N PRO A 361 -8.54 -0.63 5.87
CA PRO A 361 -8.61 -1.56 4.75
C PRO A 361 -7.24 -1.83 4.12
N ALA A 362 -6.94 -3.09 3.82
CA ALA A 362 -5.78 -3.49 3.06
C ALA A 362 -5.90 -3.06 1.58
N ARG A 363 -4.74 -2.87 0.95
CA ARG A 363 -4.58 -2.54 -0.47
C ARG A 363 -3.62 -3.55 -1.10
N GLY A 364 -3.96 -4.06 -2.28
CA GLY A 364 -3.12 -5.03 -2.98
C GLY A 364 -2.76 -6.24 -2.10
N LEU A 365 -1.47 -6.49 -1.93
CA LEU A 365 -0.94 -7.65 -1.20
C LEU A 365 -0.79 -7.45 0.32
N GLU A 366 -1.14 -6.28 0.87
CA GLU A 366 -0.83 -5.94 2.27
C GLU A 366 -1.38 -6.92 3.32
N ALA A 367 -2.54 -7.53 3.05
CA ALA A 367 -3.18 -8.51 3.93
C ALA A 367 -2.88 -9.97 3.55
N LEU A 368 -1.95 -10.21 2.61
CA LEU A 368 -1.58 -11.55 2.20
C LEU A 368 -0.64 -12.18 3.24
N ASP A 369 -1.15 -13.20 3.93
CA ASP A 369 -0.38 -14.05 4.85
C ASP A 369 0.16 -15.27 4.10
N LEU A 370 1.46 -15.53 4.18
CA LEU A 370 2.08 -16.67 3.47
C LEU A 370 2.13 -17.91 4.36
N ASP A 371 1.02 -18.64 4.44
CA ASP A 371 0.83 -19.78 5.33
C ASP A 371 1.21 -21.15 4.73
N THR A 372 1.23 -21.25 3.41
CA THR A 372 1.43 -22.48 2.65
C THR A 372 2.40 -22.29 1.49
N TRP A 373 2.91 -23.39 0.93
CA TRP A 373 3.75 -23.34 -0.27
C TRP A 373 2.98 -22.86 -1.51
N GLU A 374 1.65 -23.03 -1.52
CA GLU A 374 0.78 -22.48 -2.57
C GLU A 374 0.73 -20.96 -2.49
N ASP A 375 0.59 -20.40 -1.28
CA ASP A 375 0.63 -18.94 -1.07
C ASP A 375 1.97 -18.35 -1.52
N VAL A 376 3.08 -19.01 -1.15
CA VAL A 376 4.45 -18.60 -1.54
C VAL A 376 4.61 -18.62 -3.06
N ALA A 377 4.12 -19.67 -3.74
CA ALA A 377 4.22 -19.80 -5.19
C ALA A 377 3.27 -18.85 -5.94
N ALA A 378 2.20 -18.39 -5.31
CA ALA A 378 1.25 -17.44 -5.87
C ALA A 378 1.76 -15.98 -5.80
N VAL A 379 2.82 -15.71 -5.03
CA VAL A 379 3.47 -14.40 -5.03
C VAL A 379 4.13 -14.17 -6.38
N PRO A 380 3.78 -13.09 -7.11
CA PRO A 380 4.45 -12.77 -8.37
C PRO A 380 5.95 -12.51 -8.14
N GLU A 381 6.79 -13.07 -9.02
CA GLU A 381 8.26 -13.02 -8.95
C GLU A 381 8.81 -11.60 -8.87
#